data_AF-A0A7K7PMU6-F1
#
_entry.id   AF-A0A7K7PMU6-F1
#
_cell.length_a   1.000
_cell.length_b   1.000
_cell.length_c   1.000
_cell.angle_alpha   90.00
_cell.angle_beta   90.00
_cell.angle_gamma   90.00
#
_symmetry.space_group_name_H-M   'P 1'
#
loop_
_entity.id
_entity.type
_entity.pdbx_description
1 polymer ?
#
loop_
_entity_poly.entity_id
_entity_poly.type
_entity_poly.pdbx_seq_one_letter_code
_entity_poly.pdbx_strand_id
1 'polypeptide(L)'
;IQVHYSITNELRGKHFHYSTNVTAPSGSTLLQVMEVAAEEKPDIFSFQTEQTSWGPYVTSIHGLAGNTDDRTYWQFLSAGNALEEGVGTYKPHDGEHIEAVFSTY
;
A
#
# COMPACT_ATOMS: atom_id res chain seq x y z
N ILE A 1 -13.51 7.75 7.62
CA ILE A 1 -12.92 6.53 8.19
C ILE A 1 -11.50 6.83 8.65
N GLN A 2 -11.06 6.17 9.71
CA GLN A 2 -9.66 6.12 10.12
C GLN A 2 -9.11 4.73 9.79
N VAL A 3 -8.04 4.67 9.02
CA VAL A 3 -7.39 3.42 8.59
C VAL A 3 -5.99 3.38 9.20
N HIS A 4 -5.62 2.25 9.80
CA HIS A 4 -4.25 1.99 10.22
C HIS A 4 -3.47 1.46 9.01
N TYR A 5 -2.61 2.27 8.41
CA TYR A 5 -1.86 1.90 7.21
C TYR A 5 -0.40 1.61 7.57
N SER A 6 0.11 0.45 7.16
CA SER A 6 1.49 0.03 7.39
C SER A 6 2.19 -0.36 6.10
N ILE A 7 3.49 -0.09 6.03
CA ILE A 7 4.38 -0.53 4.95
C ILE A 7 5.52 -1.35 5.55
N THR A 8 5.80 -2.51 4.98
CA THR A 8 6.79 -3.46 5.51
C THR A 8 7.67 -4.01 4.39
N ASN A 9 8.97 -4.02 4.63
CA ASN A 9 9.95 -4.77 3.86
C ASN A 9 10.86 -5.55 4.82
N GLU A 10 10.72 -6.86 4.81
CA GLU A 10 11.61 -7.81 5.50
C GLU A 10 12.34 -8.73 4.50
N LEU A 11 12.11 -8.53 3.20
CA LEU A 11 12.56 -9.44 2.15
C LEU A 11 14.01 -9.17 1.74
N ARG A 12 14.37 -7.90 1.49
CA ARG A 12 15.71 -7.56 1.00
C ARG A 12 16.11 -6.10 1.18
N GLY A 13 17.41 -5.85 1.05
CA GLY A 13 17.97 -4.51 1.18
C GLY A 13 17.88 -4.02 2.62
N LYS A 14 17.54 -2.75 2.81
CA LYS A 14 17.30 -2.19 4.14
C LYS A 14 15.89 -2.56 4.59
N HIS A 15 15.79 -3.31 5.69
CA HIS A 15 14.51 -3.67 6.28
C HIS A 15 13.85 -2.43 6.88
N PHE A 16 12.53 -2.35 6.79
CA PHE A 16 11.75 -1.29 7.39
C PHE A 16 10.32 -1.73 7.70
N HIS A 17 9.76 -1.09 8.72
CA HIS A 17 8.36 -1.16 9.06
C HIS A 17 7.92 0.23 9.54
N TYR A 18 6.93 0.81 8.88
CA TYR A 18 6.36 2.10 9.25
C TYR A 18 4.84 2.04 9.24
N SER A 19 4.22 2.75 10.17
CA SER A 19 2.76 2.81 10.29
C SER A 19 2.28 4.24 10.51
N THR A 20 1.05 4.51 10.07
CA THR A 20 0.36 5.77 10.32
C THR A 20 -1.14 5.54 10.38
N ASN A 21 -1.85 6.40 11.12
CA ASN A 21 -3.30 6.46 11.05
C ASN A 21 -3.68 7.50 10.01
N VAL A 22 -4.48 7.10 9.02
CA VAL A 22 -4.93 7.95 7.93
C VAL A 22 -6.39 8.26 8.11
N THR A 23 -6.75 9.54 8.10
CA THR A 23 -8.16 9.97 8.11
C THR A 23 -8.60 10.29 6.69
N ALA A 24 -9.59 9.55 6.19
CA ALA A 24 -10.14 9.74 4.85
C ALA A 24 -11.67 9.85 4.88
N PRO A 25 -12.32 10.49 3.89
CA PRO A 25 -13.78 10.44 3.74
C PRO A 25 -14.34 9.02 3.73
N SER A 26 -15.60 8.87 4.11
CA SER A 26 -16.28 7.56 4.02
C SER A 26 -16.42 7.12 2.57
N GLY A 27 -16.12 5.85 2.29
CA GLY A 27 -16.17 5.29 0.94
C GLY A 27 -14.95 5.61 0.07
N SER A 28 -13.91 6.21 0.64
CA SER A 28 -12.62 6.38 -0.01
C SER A 28 -11.99 5.04 -0.37
N THR A 29 -11.25 5.04 -1.49
CA THR A 29 -10.50 3.86 -1.93
C THR A 29 -9.17 3.76 -1.19
N LEU A 30 -8.54 2.60 -1.22
CA LEU A 30 -7.20 2.42 -0.64
C LEU A 30 -6.16 3.32 -1.34
N LEU A 31 -6.30 3.60 -2.63
CA LEU A 31 -5.45 4.56 -3.31
C LEU A 31 -5.52 5.95 -2.65
N GLN A 32 -6.72 6.43 -2.32
CA GLN A 32 -6.88 7.71 -1.63
C GLN A 32 -6.28 7.70 -0.22
N VAL A 33 -6.36 6.57 0.48
CA VAL A 33 -5.68 6.39 1.78
C VAL A 33 -4.15 6.50 1.61
N MET A 34 -3.59 5.91 0.56
CA MET A 34 -2.17 6.01 0.26
C MET A 34 -1.76 7.43 -0.14
N GLU A 35 -2.59 8.14 -0.92
CA GLU A 35 -2.37 9.54 -1.30
C GLU A 35 -2.30 10.45 -0.07
N VAL A 36 -3.23 10.31 0.88
CA VAL A 36 -3.22 11.08 2.13
C VAL A 36 -1.98 10.74 2.97
N ALA A 37 -1.63 9.46 3.10
CA ALA A 37 -0.41 9.07 3.82
C ALA A 37 0.86 9.66 3.20
N ALA A 38 0.93 9.70 1.87
CA ALA A 38 2.04 10.29 1.13
C ALA A 38 2.08 11.83 1.25
N GLU A 39 0.94 12.50 1.33
CA GLU A 39 0.87 13.95 1.57
C GLU A 39 1.34 14.31 2.99
N GLU A 40 0.93 13.55 4.00
CA GLU A 40 1.32 13.79 5.41
C GLU A 40 2.79 13.47 5.68
N LYS A 41 3.31 12.40 5.07
CA LYS A 41 4.64 11.84 5.35
C LYS A 41 5.32 11.36 4.05
N PRO A 42 5.68 12.28 3.13
CA PRO A 42 6.18 11.94 1.79
C PRO A 42 7.49 11.14 1.81
N ASP A 43 8.36 11.40 2.78
CA ASP A 43 9.63 10.68 2.91
C ASP A 43 9.44 9.19 3.25
N ILE A 44 8.29 8.81 3.79
CA ILE A 44 7.99 7.45 4.26
C ILE A 44 7.00 6.76 3.32
N PHE A 45 5.88 7.39 3.01
CA PHE A 45 4.76 6.76 2.31
C PHE A 45 4.63 7.18 0.85
N SER A 46 5.64 7.83 0.27
CA SER A 46 5.67 8.06 -1.18
C SER A 46 5.56 6.73 -1.93
N PHE A 47 4.78 6.74 -3.00
CA PHE A 47 4.55 5.58 -3.83
C PHE A 47 4.46 5.96 -5.30
N GLN A 48 4.58 4.96 -6.17
CA GLN A 48 4.40 5.11 -7.61
C GLN A 48 3.37 4.10 -8.10
N THR A 49 2.62 4.50 -9.11
CA THR A 49 1.64 3.63 -9.77
C THR A 49 1.82 3.63 -11.27
N GLU A 50 1.46 2.53 -11.90
CA GLU A 50 1.26 2.43 -13.34
C GLU A 50 -0.20 2.12 -13.65
N GLN A 51 -0.73 2.76 -14.69
CA GLN A 51 -2.10 2.49 -15.13
C GLN A 51 -2.13 1.18 -15.93
N THR A 52 -2.99 0.25 -15.51
CA THR A 52 -3.24 -1.01 -16.21
C THR A 52 -4.71 -1.09 -16.66
N SER A 53 -5.05 -2.16 -17.39
CA SER A 53 -6.46 -2.47 -17.73
C SER A 53 -7.33 -2.75 -16.51
N TRP A 54 -6.73 -3.10 -15.37
CA TRP A 54 -7.41 -3.40 -14.11
C TRP A 54 -7.47 -2.21 -13.16
N GLY A 55 -6.85 -1.08 -13.53
CA GLY A 55 -6.70 0.08 -12.68
C GLY A 55 -5.24 0.39 -12.31
N PRO A 56 -5.03 1.28 -11.34
CA PRO A 56 -3.70 1.66 -10.87
C PRO A 56 -3.03 0.49 -10.14
N TYR A 57 -1.86 0.08 -10.63
CA TYR A 57 -1.00 -0.92 -10.02
C TYR A 57 0.16 -0.25 -9.30
N VAL A 58 0.36 -0.56 -8.02
CA VAL A 58 1.42 0.04 -7.20
C VAL A 58 2.75 -0.63 -7.53
N THR A 59 3.67 0.14 -8.10
CA THR A 59 4.98 -0.37 -8.53
C THR A 59 6.07 -0.14 -7.50
N SER A 60 5.94 0.87 -6.65
CA SER A 60 6.95 1.25 -5.66
C SER A 60 6.31 1.91 -4.44
N ILE A 61 6.88 1.67 -3.26
CA ILE A 61 6.55 2.35 -2.00
C ILE A 61 7.85 2.61 -1.25
N HIS A 62 8.00 3.79 -0.66
CA HIS A 62 9.22 4.22 0.06
C HIS A 62 10.50 4.06 -0.79
N GLY A 63 10.38 4.34 -2.10
CA GLY A 63 11.47 4.19 -3.05
C GLY A 63 11.89 2.75 -3.38
N LEU A 64 11.22 1.73 -2.84
CA LEU A 64 11.47 0.33 -3.13
C LEU A 64 10.48 -0.18 -4.18
N ALA A 65 10.98 -0.42 -5.39
CA ALA A 65 10.19 -0.93 -6.51
C ALA A 65 10.11 -2.46 -6.53
N GLY A 66 8.96 -2.98 -6.96
CA GLY A 66 8.83 -4.36 -7.42
C GLY A 66 9.66 -4.60 -8.67
N ASN A 67 10.00 -5.87 -8.91
CA ASN A 67 10.80 -6.28 -10.06
C ASN A 67 10.33 -7.66 -10.53
N THR A 68 10.01 -7.76 -11.82
CA THR A 68 9.47 -8.97 -12.45
C THR A 68 10.50 -10.10 -12.53
N ASP A 69 11.76 -9.78 -12.82
CA ASP A 69 12.85 -10.78 -12.91
C ASP A 69 13.13 -11.41 -11.54
N ASP A 70 13.08 -10.59 -10.49
CA ASP A 70 13.21 -11.01 -9.10
C ASP A 70 11.90 -11.56 -8.51
N ARG A 71 10.81 -11.52 -9.27
CA ARG A 71 9.45 -11.91 -8.85
C ARG A 71 9.00 -11.22 -7.56
N THR A 72 9.28 -9.93 -7.43
CA THR A 72 8.91 -9.12 -6.25
C THR A 72 7.87 -8.07 -6.55
N TYR A 73 7.01 -7.81 -5.58
CA TYR A 73 5.88 -6.90 -5.71
C TYR A 73 5.42 -6.38 -4.34
N TRP A 74 4.52 -5.40 -4.35
CA TRP A 74 3.82 -4.93 -3.16
C TRP A 74 2.48 -5.66 -3.01
N GLN A 75 2.39 -6.50 -2.00
CA GLN A 75 1.18 -7.22 -1.64
C GLN A 75 0.37 -6.41 -0.62
N PHE A 76 -0.93 -6.29 -0.83
CA PHE A 76 -1.82 -5.61 0.11
C PHE A 76 -2.62 -6.64 0.91
N LEU A 77 -2.68 -6.44 2.22
CA LEU A 77 -3.35 -7.32 3.17
C LEU A 77 -4.30 -6.51 4.07
N SER A 78 -5.36 -7.16 4.53
CA SER A 78 -6.17 -6.74 5.66
C SER A 78 -6.19 -7.87 6.70
N ALA A 79 -5.72 -7.56 7.92
CA ALA A 79 -5.56 -8.54 9.00
C ALA A 79 -4.84 -9.84 8.55
N GLY A 80 -3.75 -9.69 7.78
CA GLY A 80 -2.97 -10.81 7.23
C GLY A 80 -3.58 -11.54 6.03
N ASN A 81 -4.80 -11.20 5.59
CA ASN A 81 -5.43 -11.79 4.41
C ASN A 81 -5.20 -10.91 3.18
N ALA A 82 -4.82 -11.51 2.06
CA ALA A 82 -4.60 -10.76 0.83
C ALA A 82 -5.91 -10.15 0.31
N LEU A 83 -5.83 -8.89 -0.13
CA LEU A 83 -6.96 -8.23 -0.76
C LEU A 83 -7.27 -8.86 -2.12
N GLU A 84 -8.55 -9.01 -2.42
CA GLU A 84 -9.03 -9.53 -3.71
C GLU A 84 -9.23 -8.43 -4.77
N GLU A 85 -9.13 -7.16 -4.35
CA GLU A 85 -9.34 -5.98 -5.19
C GLU A 85 -8.07 -5.10 -5.22
N GLY A 86 -7.87 -4.39 -6.33
CA GLY A 86 -6.78 -3.42 -6.46
C GLY A 86 -7.03 -2.15 -5.63
N VAL A 87 -5.96 -1.39 -5.38
CA VAL A 87 -6.01 -0.18 -4.54
C VAL A 87 -6.98 0.89 -5.06
N GLY A 88 -7.24 0.91 -6.37
CA GLY A 88 -8.19 1.84 -6.99
C GLY A 88 -9.66 1.49 -6.78
N THR A 89 -9.98 0.28 -6.34
CA THR A 89 -11.36 -0.22 -6.18
C THR A 89 -11.67 -0.56 -4.74
N TYR A 90 -10.72 -1.20 -4.04
CA TYR A 90 -10.88 -1.61 -2.66
C TYR A 90 -11.20 -0.41 -1.76
N LYS A 91 -12.23 -0.55 -0.91
CA LYS A 91 -12.70 0.47 0.02
C LYS A 91 -12.52 0.00 1.45
N PRO A 92 -11.49 0.49 2.15
CA PRO A 92 -11.29 0.14 3.54
C PRO A 92 -12.48 0.57 4.41
N HIS A 93 -12.72 -0.14 5.50
CA HIS A 93 -13.69 0.25 6.51
C HIS A 93 -13.04 1.00 7.67
N ASP A 94 -13.87 1.61 8.53
CA ASP A 94 -13.37 2.33 9.71
C ASP A 94 -12.64 1.38 10.66
N GLY A 95 -11.49 1.82 11.16
CA GLY A 95 -10.60 1.05 12.05
C GLY A 95 -9.84 -0.08 11.35
N GLU A 96 -9.94 -0.24 10.04
CA GLU A 96 -9.25 -1.32 9.33
C GLU A 96 -7.74 -1.14 9.36
N HIS A 97 -7.00 -2.25 9.49
CA HIS A 97 -5.55 -2.28 9.35
C HIS A 97 -5.19 -2.82 7.97
N ILE A 98 -4.71 -1.91 7.11
CA ILE A 98 -4.16 -2.24 5.80
C ILE A 98 -2.65 -2.30 5.85
N GLU A 99 -2.09 -3.38 5.32
CA GLU A 99 -0.66 -3.62 5.25
C GLU A 99 -0.23 -3.73 3.80
N ALA A 100 0.73 -2.91 3.38
CA ALA A 100 1.48 -3.13 2.15
C ALA A 100 2.80 -3.82 2.51
N VAL A 101 2.96 -5.06 2.06
CA VAL A 101 4.12 -5.90 2.36
C VAL A 101 4.89 -6.17 1.07
N PHE A 102 6.19 -5.89 1.08
CA PHE A 102 7.05 -6.22 -0.03
C PHE A 102 7.34 -7.73 -0.05
N SER A 103 6.84 -8.40 -1.08
CA SER A 103 6.70 -9.86 -1.15
C SER A 103 7.23 -10.44 -2.46
N THR A 104 7.31 -11.77 -2.53
CA THR A 104 7.58 -12.52 -3.77
C THR A 104 6.36 -13.30 -4.24
N TYR A 105 6.24 -13.59 -5.55
CA TYR A 105 5.23 -14.50 -6.11
C TYR A 105 5.87 -15.68 -6.84
#